data_AF-A0A1Y3NNN8-F1
#
_entry.id   AF-A0A1Y3NNN8-F1
#
_cell.length_a   1.000
_cell.length_b   1.000
_cell.length_c   1.000
_cell.angle_alpha   90.00
_cell.angle_beta   90.00
_cell.angle_gamma   90.00
#
_symmetry.space_group_name_H-M   'P 1'
#
loop_
_entity.id
_entity.type
_entity.pdbx_description
1 polymer ?
#
loop_
_entity_poly.entity_id
_entity_poly.type
_entity_poly.pdbx_seq_one_letter_code
_entity_poly.pdbx_strand_id
1 'polypeptide(L)'
;MIVTTEESSDKTNQATLSIYTPNTLSNGAISFDIMAPVDGTLINISVFEADTDKMIQLGQVTATTEFKTYVFDINCAAFIRFNFQDANGEGIEFHLKNILYTPGPSSVFKKEQIYDIITIYGNEDFFPKEFQNWSWETDVYFDEGAMIVTTEESSDKTNQATLSIYTPNTLSNGAISFDIMAPVDGTLINFSVFEADTDKMIQLGQVIATTEFKTYVFDINCAAFIRFNFQDANGEGIEFHLKNILYTPGPSSVFKKEQTYDIITIYGNEEFFPKEFQNWSWETDVYFDEGAMIVTTEESSDKTNQATLSIYTPNTLSNGAISFDIMAPADGTLINISVFEADTDKMIQLGQVIATTEFKTYVFDINCAAFIRFNFQDANGEGIEFHLKNILYTPGPSSVFKKEQTYDIITIYGNEEFFPKEFQNWSWETDVYFDESAMIVTTEESSDKTNQATLSIYTPNTLSNGAISFDIMAPVDGTLINISVFEADTDKMIQLGQVIATTEFKTYVFDINCAAFIRFNFQDANGEGIEFHLKNIRYTTGPSSSFS
;
A
#
# COMPACT_ATOMS: atom_id res chain seq x y z
N MET A 1 23.74 19.41 -10.87
CA MET A 1 25.12 19.76 -11.18
C MET A 1 25.32 19.60 -12.68
N ILE A 2 25.85 20.62 -13.37
CA ILE A 2 26.23 20.53 -14.79
C ILE A 2 27.72 20.21 -14.84
N VAL A 3 28.10 19.21 -15.64
CA VAL A 3 29.48 18.76 -15.81
C VAL A 3 29.83 18.86 -17.28
N THR A 4 30.93 19.55 -17.58
CA THR A 4 31.51 19.60 -18.93
C THR A 4 32.92 19.05 -18.85
N THR A 5 33.22 18.02 -19.64
CA THR A 5 34.56 17.44 -19.76
C THR A 5 35.24 17.99 -21.00
N GLU A 6 36.56 18.18 -20.94
CA GLU A 6 37.35 18.59 -22.11
C GLU A 6 37.84 17.35 -22.89
N GLU A 7 37.96 17.50 -24.21
CA GLU A 7 38.54 16.47 -25.08
C GLU A 7 39.99 16.22 -24.66
N SER A 8 40.34 14.96 -24.39
CA SER A 8 41.68 14.57 -23.97
C SER A 8 42.42 13.87 -25.11
N SER A 9 43.59 14.38 -25.47
CA SER A 9 44.49 13.71 -26.44
C SER A 9 45.13 12.42 -25.89
N ASP A 10 45.00 12.17 -24.58
CA ASP A 10 45.53 10.99 -23.90
C ASP A 10 44.36 10.14 -23.37
N LYS A 11 44.12 9.00 -24.02
CA LYS A 11 43.05 8.06 -23.65
C LYS A 11 43.17 7.51 -22.23
N THR A 12 44.30 7.72 -21.55
CA THR A 12 44.52 7.30 -20.16
C THR A 12 44.15 8.35 -19.11
N ASN A 13 44.01 9.63 -19.52
CA ASN A 13 43.58 10.74 -18.66
C ASN A 13 42.26 11.31 -19.19
N GLN A 14 41.17 10.60 -18.94
CA GLN A 14 39.83 11.04 -19.32
C GLN A 14 39.34 12.08 -18.30
N ALA A 15 38.77 13.18 -18.80
CA ALA A 15 38.22 14.24 -17.96
C ALA A 15 37.05 13.70 -17.13
N THR A 16 37.01 14.13 -15.87
CA THR A 16 36.34 13.39 -14.79
C THR A 16 35.77 14.34 -13.75
N LEU A 17 34.56 14.08 -13.28
CA LEU A 17 34.04 14.66 -12.04
C LEU A 17 34.32 13.68 -10.88
N SER A 18 35.03 14.15 -9.85
CA SER A 18 35.23 13.42 -8.60
C SER A 18 34.51 14.11 -7.44
N ILE A 19 33.71 13.35 -6.69
CA ILE A 19 33.00 13.82 -5.50
C ILE A 19 33.63 13.17 -4.27
N TYR A 20 34.31 13.96 -3.45
CA TYR A 20 34.96 13.48 -2.23
C TYR A 20 33.96 13.36 -1.08
N THR A 21 34.08 12.27 -0.33
CA THR A 21 33.30 12.03 0.89
C THR A 21 34.09 12.54 2.10
N PRO A 22 33.45 13.22 3.06
CA PRO A 22 34.15 13.73 4.25
C PRO A 22 34.63 12.61 5.17
N ASN A 23 34.02 11.43 5.08
CA ASN A 23 34.40 10.21 5.79
C ASN A 23 34.67 9.08 4.81
N THR A 24 35.48 8.10 5.21
CA THR A 24 35.64 6.83 4.48
C THR A 24 34.31 6.09 4.46
N LEU A 25 33.83 5.74 3.26
CA LEU A 25 32.65 4.90 3.06
C LEU A 25 33.06 3.46 2.78
N SER A 26 32.16 2.51 2.98
CA SER A 26 32.39 1.07 2.78
C SER A 26 31.32 0.48 1.86
N ASN A 27 31.23 -0.84 1.72
CA ASN A 27 30.27 -1.52 0.85
C ASN A 27 28.86 -0.88 0.90
N GLY A 28 28.16 -0.87 -0.23
CA GLY A 28 26.84 -0.26 -0.30
C GLY A 28 26.36 -0.13 -1.72
N ALA A 29 25.53 0.88 -1.98
CA ALA A 29 25.09 1.24 -3.32
C ALA A 29 25.04 2.75 -3.50
N ILE A 30 25.15 3.19 -4.75
CA ILE A 30 24.93 4.57 -5.17
C ILE A 30 23.75 4.65 -6.15
N SER A 31 22.87 5.62 -5.95
CA SER A 31 21.83 6.03 -6.89
C SER A 31 22.07 7.45 -7.37
N PHE A 32 21.81 7.73 -8.64
CA PHE A 32 21.88 9.08 -9.19
C PHE A 32 21.00 9.23 -10.44
N ASP A 33 20.51 10.44 -10.67
CA ASP A 33 19.84 10.79 -11.91
C ASP A 33 20.83 11.46 -12.85
N ILE A 34 20.84 11.03 -14.11
CA ILE A 34 21.73 11.56 -15.14
C ILE A 34 20.97 11.85 -16.45
N MET A 35 21.32 12.95 -17.10
CA MET A 35 20.95 13.25 -18.48
C MET A 35 22.15 13.83 -19.23
N ALA A 36 22.13 13.78 -20.55
CA ALA A 36 23.09 14.44 -21.42
C ALA A 36 22.36 15.20 -22.53
N PRO A 37 22.86 16.37 -22.97
CA PRO A 37 22.27 17.10 -24.10
C PRO A 37 22.30 16.32 -25.42
N VAL A 38 23.18 15.31 -25.52
CA VAL A 38 23.31 14.42 -26.68
C VAL A 38 22.91 13.01 -26.27
N ASP A 39 21.93 12.45 -26.96
CA ASP A 39 21.46 11.09 -26.71
C ASP A 39 22.55 10.06 -27.05
N GLY A 40 22.68 9.02 -26.22
CA GLY A 40 23.71 7.99 -26.38
C GLY A 40 25.06 8.31 -25.72
N THR A 41 25.18 9.40 -24.95
CA THR A 41 26.42 9.78 -24.27
C THR A 41 26.85 8.73 -23.24
N LEU A 42 28.08 8.21 -23.34
CA LEU A 42 28.58 7.12 -22.48
C LEU A 42 29.43 7.65 -21.31
N ILE A 43 29.07 7.23 -20.10
CA ILE A 43 29.71 7.72 -18.86
C ILE A 43 30.07 6.53 -17.98
N ASN A 44 31.35 6.45 -17.63
CA ASN A 44 31.93 5.46 -16.75
C ASN A 44 31.75 5.87 -15.28
N ILE A 45 31.28 4.93 -14.47
CA ILE A 45 31.03 5.12 -13.03
C ILE A 45 32.03 4.29 -12.24
N SER A 46 32.77 4.94 -11.35
CA SER A 46 33.77 4.28 -10.51
C SER A 46 33.88 4.90 -9.11
N VAL A 47 34.52 4.17 -8.20
CA VAL A 47 34.94 4.67 -6.88
C VAL A 47 36.46 4.51 -6.72
N PHE A 48 37.07 5.26 -5.81
CA PHE A 48 38.49 5.10 -5.49
C PHE A 48 38.69 4.55 -4.08
N GLU A 49 39.39 3.44 -3.99
CA GLU A 49 39.72 2.77 -2.74
C GLU A 49 40.57 3.69 -1.84
N ALA A 50 40.21 3.77 -0.56
CA ALA A 50 40.74 4.75 0.39
C ALA A 50 42.26 4.61 0.60
N ASP A 51 42.75 3.37 0.67
CA ASP A 51 44.13 3.08 1.07
C ASP A 51 45.11 3.02 -0.11
N THR A 52 44.60 2.71 -1.31
CA THR A 52 45.45 2.44 -2.50
C THR A 52 45.28 3.48 -3.60
N ASP A 53 44.27 4.35 -3.49
CA ASP A 53 43.78 5.24 -4.55
C ASP A 53 43.57 4.51 -5.88
N LYS A 54 43.21 3.21 -5.81
CA LYS A 54 42.90 2.40 -6.97
C LYS A 54 41.45 2.65 -7.39
N MET A 55 41.27 2.93 -8.68
CA MET A 55 39.94 3.03 -9.29
C MET A 55 39.29 1.65 -9.38
N ILE A 56 38.06 1.55 -8.88
CA ILE A 56 37.19 0.38 -8.97
C ILE A 56 36.00 0.76 -9.84
N GLN A 57 35.90 0.13 -11.01
CA GLN A 57 34.81 0.35 -11.94
C GLN A 57 33.52 -0.29 -11.42
N LEU A 58 32.45 0.50 -11.33
CA LEU A 58 31.11 0.02 -10.98
C LEU A 58 30.31 -0.34 -12.23
N GLY A 59 30.44 0.45 -13.30
CA GLY A 59 29.80 0.17 -14.58
C GLY A 59 29.85 1.36 -15.54
N GLN A 60 28.98 1.33 -16.55
CA GLN A 60 28.86 2.37 -17.56
C GLN A 60 27.36 2.66 -17.80
N VAL A 61 27.02 3.92 -17.99
CA VAL A 61 25.66 4.37 -18.29
C VAL A 61 25.62 5.05 -19.66
N THR A 62 24.47 4.94 -20.31
CA THR A 62 24.16 5.65 -21.56
C THR A 62 23.12 6.71 -21.27
N ALA A 63 23.57 7.95 -21.13
CA ALA A 63 22.70 9.08 -20.80
C ALA A 63 21.86 9.50 -22.02
N THR A 64 20.61 9.89 -21.74
CA THR A 64 19.65 10.39 -22.73
C THR A 64 19.36 11.88 -22.51
N THR A 65 18.58 12.50 -23.39
CA THR A 65 18.13 13.90 -23.24
C THR A 65 17.17 14.14 -22.07
N GLU A 66 16.67 13.06 -21.45
CA GLU A 66 15.87 13.09 -20.23
C GLU A 66 16.65 12.49 -19.05
N PHE A 67 16.33 12.93 -17.83
CA PHE A 67 16.91 12.37 -16.62
C PHE A 67 16.44 10.93 -16.43
N LYS A 68 17.40 10.02 -16.30
CA LYS A 68 17.17 8.63 -15.91
C LYS A 68 17.95 8.28 -14.66
N THR A 69 17.34 7.49 -13.80
CA THR A 69 17.94 7.02 -12.54
C THR A 69 18.75 5.75 -12.78
N TYR A 70 19.99 5.74 -12.30
CA TYR A 70 20.86 4.58 -12.31
C TYR A 70 21.27 4.22 -10.89
N VAL A 71 21.42 2.92 -10.64
CA VAL A 71 21.83 2.38 -9.35
C VAL A 71 22.97 1.38 -9.57
N PHE A 72 24.04 1.50 -8.80
CA PHE A 72 25.17 0.57 -8.82
C PHE A 72 25.49 0.07 -7.42
N ASP A 73 25.67 -1.24 -7.30
CA ASP A 73 26.27 -1.85 -6.10
C ASP A 73 27.77 -1.56 -6.06
N ILE A 74 28.27 -1.30 -4.86
CA ILE A 74 29.65 -0.96 -4.56
C ILE A 74 30.23 -2.09 -3.71
N ASN A 75 31.08 -2.90 -4.34
CA ASN A 75 31.86 -3.91 -3.65
C ASN A 75 33.28 -3.38 -3.40
N CYS A 76 33.39 -2.46 -2.45
CA CYS A 76 34.66 -1.87 -2.03
C CYS A 76 34.64 -1.69 -0.51
N ALA A 77 35.60 -2.34 0.17
CA ALA A 77 35.67 -2.34 1.63
C ALA A 77 35.84 -0.94 2.23
N ALA A 78 36.57 -0.05 1.53
CA ALA A 78 36.79 1.33 1.94
C ALA A 78 37.06 2.22 0.72
N PHE A 79 36.27 3.27 0.50
CA PHE A 79 36.48 4.25 -0.58
C PHE A 79 36.23 5.70 -0.12
N ILE A 80 36.81 6.67 -0.83
CA ILE A 80 36.83 8.10 -0.44
C ILE A 80 36.23 9.06 -1.47
N ARG A 81 35.93 8.58 -2.69
CA ARG A 81 35.31 9.41 -3.74
C ARG A 81 34.54 8.60 -4.76
N PHE A 82 33.47 9.22 -5.28
CA PHE A 82 32.74 8.78 -6.46
C PHE A 82 33.25 9.47 -7.71
N ASN A 83 33.19 8.78 -8.84
CA ASN A 83 33.81 9.23 -10.06
C ASN A 83 32.91 9.02 -11.28
N PHE A 84 32.71 10.08 -12.06
CA PHE A 84 31.94 10.08 -13.31
C PHE A 84 32.86 10.53 -14.43
N GLN A 85 33.13 9.64 -15.38
CA GLN A 85 34.17 9.81 -16.39
C GLN A 85 33.59 9.66 -17.79
N ASP A 86 34.00 10.54 -18.70
CA ASP A 86 33.70 10.39 -20.12
C ASP A 86 34.32 9.11 -20.66
N ALA A 87 33.48 8.15 -21.09
CA ALA A 87 33.96 6.84 -21.48
C ALA A 87 34.85 6.86 -22.73
N ASN A 88 34.65 7.84 -23.62
CA ASN A 88 35.36 7.93 -24.89
C ASN A 88 36.45 9.01 -24.88
N GLY A 89 36.40 9.95 -23.93
CA GLY A 89 37.33 11.08 -23.82
C GLY A 89 37.10 12.16 -24.89
N GLU A 90 35.89 12.23 -25.43
CA GLU A 90 35.48 13.10 -26.53
C GLU A 90 35.12 14.52 -26.08
N GLY A 91 35.02 14.76 -24.78
CA GLY A 91 34.59 16.03 -24.21
C GLY A 91 33.07 16.15 -24.28
N ILE A 92 32.40 15.69 -23.22
CA ILE A 92 30.95 15.57 -23.13
C ILE A 92 30.38 16.52 -22.08
N GLU A 93 29.13 16.90 -22.27
CA GLU A 93 28.34 17.56 -21.22
C GLU A 93 27.32 16.57 -20.67
N PHE A 94 27.20 16.50 -19.35
CA PHE A 94 26.15 15.74 -18.68
C PHE A 94 25.73 16.39 -17.37
N HIS A 95 24.49 16.17 -16.98
CA HIS A 95 23.89 16.77 -15.79
C HIS A 95 23.55 15.68 -14.78
N LEU A 96 23.91 15.90 -13.52
CA LEU A 96 23.63 15.00 -12.41
C LEU A 96 22.72 15.66 -11.37
N LYS A 97 21.79 14.89 -10.80
CA LYS A 97 21.01 15.26 -9.60
C LYS A 97 20.70 14.02 -8.76
N ASN A 98 20.15 14.23 -7.57
CA ASN A 98 19.67 13.16 -6.67
C ASN A 98 20.71 12.06 -6.42
N ILE A 99 21.98 12.44 -6.20
CA ILE A 99 23.04 11.49 -5.89
C ILE A 99 22.88 11.05 -4.44
N LEU A 100 22.58 9.78 -4.21
CA LEU A 100 22.33 9.17 -2.91
C LEU A 100 23.25 7.96 -2.73
N TYR A 101 23.73 7.74 -1.51
CA TYR A 101 24.50 6.57 -1.13
C TYR A 101 23.84 5.89 0.08
N THR A 102 23.86 4.56 0.10
CA THR A 102 23.42 3.74 1.23
C THR A 102 24.46 2.67 1.51
N PRO A 103 24.73 2.33 2.78
CA PRO A 103 25.56 1.17 3.13
C PRO A 103 24.84 -0.18 2.88
N GLY A 104 23.54 -0.15 2.58
CA GLY A 104 22.75 -1.33 2.20
C GLY A 104 22.88 -1.71 0.71
N PRO A 105 22.24 -2.82 0.29
CA PRO A 105 22.22 -3.24 -1.12
C PRO A 105 21.44 -2.26 -2.01
N SER A 106 21.70 -2.29 -3.31
CA SER A 106 21.01 -1.45 -4.32
C SER A 106 19.48 -1.54 -4.28
N SER A 107 18.91 -2.63 -3.78
CA SER A 107 17.47 -2.82 -3.59
C SER A 107 16.81 -1.82 -2.62
N VAL A 108 17.59 -1.12 -1.80
CA VAL A 108 17.10 -0.04 -0.91
C VAL A 108 16.75 1.21 -1.71
N PHE A 109 17.38 1.44 -2.85
CA PHE A 109 16.95 2.46 -3.79
C PHE A 109 15.78 1.91 -4.59
N LYS A 110 14.55 2.32 -4.25
CA LYS A 110 13.37 2.07 -5.08
C LYS A 110 13.63 2.66 -6.46
N LYS A 111 14.06 1.81 -7.40
CA LYS A 111 14.10 2.14 -8.82
C LYS A 111 12.65 2.36 -9.24
N GLU A 112 12.34 3.48 -9.91
CA GLU A 112 11.12 3.52 -10.72
C GLU A 112 11.24 2.38 -11.72
N GLN A 113 10.55 1.28 -11.43
CA GLN A 113 10.45 0.18 -12.36
C GLN A 113 9.60 0.72 -13.51
N ILE A 114 10.23 0.97 -14.66
CA ILE A 114 9.52 1.35 -15.87
C ILE A 114 8.77 0.10 -16.30
N TYR A 115 7.45 0.13 -16.16
CA TYR A 115 6.59 -0.93 -16.64
C TYR A 115 6.09 -0.58 -18.03
N ASP A 116 6.25 -1.51 -18.97
CA ASP A 116 5.72 -1.33 -20.32
C ASP A 116 4.19 -1.31 -20.28
N ILE A 117 3.58 -0.41 -21.07
CA ILE A 117 2.13 -0.38 -21.28
C ILE A 117 1.83 -1.11 -22.59
N ILE A 118 1.11 -2.22 -22.48
CA ILE A 118 0.62 -3.05 -23.58
C ILE A 118 -0.76 -2.55 -23.96
N THR A 119 -0.95 -2.15 -25.21
CA THR A 119 -2.27 -1.80 -25.74
C THR A 119 -3.00 -3.07 -26.16
N ILE A 120 -4.10 -3.40 -25.48
CA ILE A 120 -4.97 -4.54 -25.80
C ILE A 120 -5.99 -4.13 -26.87
N TYR A 121 -6.54 -2.93 -26.74
CA TYR A 121 -7.42 -2.31 -27.73
C TYR A 121 -7.28 -0.79 -27.66
N GLY A 122 -6.98 -0.14 -28.78
CA GLY A 122 -6.89 1.32 -28.85
C GLY A 122 -8.25 1.94 -29.18
N ASN A 123 -8.35 2.47 -30.40
CA ASN A 123 -9.57 3.03 -31.00
C ASN A 123 -9.67 2.59 -32.47
N GLU A 124 -9.27 1.36 -32.75
CA GLU A 124 -9.19 0.83 -34.11
C GLU A 124 -10.49 0.15 -34.51
N ASP A 125 -10.85 0.15 -35.81
CA ASP A 125 -12.08 -0.48 -36.32
C ASP A 125 -11.98 -2.02 -36.43
N PHE A 126 -11.06 -2.63 -35.67
CA PHE A 126 -10.84 -4.07 -35.66
C PHE A 126 -10.20 -4.52 -34.35
N PHE A 127 -10.40 -5.79 -34.02
CA PHE A 127 -9.73 -6.43 -32.89
C PHE A 127 -8.25 -6.67 -33.24
N PRO A 128 -7.28 -6.30 -32.38
CA PRO A 128 -5.87 -6.47 -32.71
C PRO A 128 -5.52 -7.94 -32.97
N LYS A 129 -4.77 -8.20 -34.04
CA LYS A 129 -4.53 -9.56 -34.57
C LYS A 129 -3.91 -10.55 -33.58
N GLU A 130 -3.21 -10.04 -32.58
CA GLU A 130 -2.51 -10.85 -31.59
C GLU A 130 -3.46 -11.36 -30.49
N PHE A 131 -4.61 -10.71 -30.31
CA PHE A 131 -5.62 -11.09 -29.35
C PHE A 131 -6.77 -11.82 -30.04
N GLN A 132 -7.44 -12.72 -29.32
CA GLN A 132 -8.57 -13.47 -29.87
C GLN A 132 -9.86 -13.13 -29.12
N ASN A 133 -10.94 -12.96 -29.87
CA ASN A 133 -12.27 -12.84 -29.30
C ASN A 133 -12.78 -14.23 -28.92
N TRP A 134 -12.94 -14.49 -27.63
CA TRP A 134 -13.48 -15.72 -27.05
C TRP A 134 -14.83 -15.46 -26.34
N SER A 135 -15.51 -14.39 -26.74
CA SER A 135 -16.80 -13.99 -26.16
C SER A 135 -17.87 -15.05 -26.40
N TRP A 136 -18.83 -15.12 -25.48
CA TRP A 136 -20.01 -15.96 -25.59
C TRP A 136 -21.26 -15.14 -25.31
N GLU A 137 -22.36 -15.48 -26.00
CA GLU A 137 -23.65 -14.80 -25.87
C GLU A 137 -23.52 -13.28 -26.02
N THR A 138 -22.57 -12.84 -26.86
CA THR A 138 -22.16 -11.45 -27.01
C THR A 138 -21.81 -11.18 -28.47
N ASP A 139 -22.40 -10.12 -29.03
CA ASP A 139 -22.03 -9.57 -30.31
C ASP A 139 -21.01 -8.43 -30.12
N VAL A 140 -19.96 -8.44 -30.94
CA VAL A 140 -18.90 -7.43 -30.92
C VAL A 140 -18.75 -6.82 -32.31
N TYR A 141 -18.89 -5.51 -32.39
CA TYR A 141 -18.63 -4.74 -33.61
C TYR A 141 -17.89 -3.45 -33.29
N PHE A 142 -17.42 -2.75 -34.31
CA PHE A 142 -16.62 -1.54 -34.15
C PHE A 142 -17.30 -0.39 -34.89
N ASP A 143 -17.51 0.71 -34.18
CA ASP A 143 -18.06 1.94 -34.76
C ASP A 143 -17.52 3.17 -34.01
N GLU A 144 -17.34 4.28 -34.73
CA GLU A 144 -16.85 5.57 -34.20
C GLU A 144 -15.61 5.46 -33.26
N GLY A 145 -14.69 4.56 -33.60
CA GLY A 145 -13.47 4.28 -32.85
C GLY A 145 -13.70 3.60 -31.50
N ALA A 146 -14.85 2.96 -31.28
CA ALA A 146 -15.20 2.19 -30.10
C ALA A 146 -15.45 0.72 -30.44
N MET A 147 -15.12 -0.17 -29.50
CA MET A 147 -15.61 -1.53 -29.54
C MET A 147 -16.99 -1.54 -28.89
N ILE A 148 -18.03 -1.81 -29.67
CA ILE A 148 -19.40 -1.91 -29.19
C ILE A 148 -19.70 -3.36 -28.88
N VAL A 149 -20.17 -3.58 -27.66
CA VAL A 149 -20.46 -4.89 -27.09
C VAL A 149 -21.95 -4.93 -26.77
N THR A 150 -22.65 -5.92 -27.32
CA THR A 150 -24.06 -6.17 -27.01
C THR A 150 -24.17 -7.58 -26.43
N THR A 151 -24.66 -7.70 -25.21
CA THR A 151 -24.87 -8.99 -24.54
C THR A 151 -26.30 -9.48 -24.74
N GLU A 152 -26.48 -10.79 -24.87
CA GLU A 152 -27.80 -11.42 -24.87
C GLU A 152 -28.36 -11.51 -23.43
N GLU A 153 -29.68 -11.38 -23.29
CA GLU A 153 -30.37 -11.60 -22.02
C GLU A 153 -30.22 -13.08 -21.62
N SER A 154 -29.63 -13.34 -20.47
CA SER A 154 -29.36 -14.71 -20.03
C SER A 154 -30.53 -15.25 -19.22
N SER A 155 -31.05 -16.40 -19.67
CA SER A 155 -32.05 -17.15 -18.91
C SER A 155 -31.48 -17.86 -17.67
N ASP A 156 -30.15 -17.96 -17.59
CA ASP A 156 -29.42 -18.58 -16.49
C ASP A 156 -28.49 -17.54 -15.85
N LYS A 157 -28.90 -17.01 -14.69
CA LYS A 157 -28.14 -16.00 -13.93
C LYS A 157 -26.73 -16.43 -13.52
N THR A 158 -26.35 -17.68 -13.76
CA THR A 158 -25.00 -18.21 -13.45
C THR A 158 -24.03 -18.18 -14.63
N ASN A 159 -24.52 -18.01 -15.86
CA ASN A 159 -23.68 -17.87 -17.05
C ASN A 159 -24.06 -16.56 -17.76
N GLN A 160 -23.43 -15.46 -17.30
CA GLN A 160 -23.68 -14.13 -17.84
C GLN A 160 -22.95 -13.98 -19.18
N ALA A 161 -23.63 -13.38 -20.15
CA ALA A 161 -23.05 -13.00 -21.43
C ALA A 161 -21.82 -12.09 -21.21
N THR A 162 -20.76 -12.39 -21.96
CA THR A 162 -19.42 -11.87 -21.65
C THR A 162 -18.62 -11.57 -22.91
N LEU A 163 -18.08 -10.35 -23.00
CA LEU A 163 -16.92 -10.07 -23.83
C LEU A 163 -15.69 -10.71 -23.18
N SER A 164 -15.02 -11.63 -23.89
CA SER A 164 -13.80 -12.28 -23.42
C SER A 164 -12.65 -12.10 -24.40
N ILE A 165 -11.58 -11.46 -23.94
CA ILE A 165 -10.39 -11.13 -24.73
C ILE A 165 -9.26 -12.07 -24.33
N TYR A 166 -8.95 -13.05 -25.18
CA TYR A 166 -7.85 -13.99 -24.96
C TYR A 166 -6.51 -13.38 -25.38
N THR A 167 -5.52 -13.48 -24.48
CA THR A 167 -4.19 -12.91 -24.65
C THR A 167 -3.24 -13.92 -25.33
N PRO A 168 -2.35 -13.48 -26.23
CA PRO A 168 -1.43 -14.38 -26.92
C PRO A 168 -0.40 -15.04 -26.00
N ASN A 169 -0.09 -14.38 -24.88
CA ASN A 169 0.83 -14.84 -23.86
C ASN A 169 0.12 -14.82 -22.50
N THR A 170 0.54 -15.70 -21.59
CA THR A 170 0.19 -15.62 -20.18
C THR A 170 0.68 -14.30 -19.61
N LEU A 171 -0.23 -13.52 -19.05
CA LEU A 171 0.05 -12.28 -18.32
C LEU A 171 0.11 -12.57 -16.82
N SER A 172 0.59 -11.61 -16.03
CA SER A 172 0.81 -11.77 -14.58
C SER A 172 0.25 -10.56 -13.82
N ASN A 173 0.46 -10.52 -12.50
CA ASN A 173 0.15 -9.34 -11.67
C ASN A 173 0.51 -8.03 -12.38
N GLY A 174 -0.36 -7.04 -12.23
CA GLY A 174 -0.23 -5.77 -12.92
C GLY A 174 -1.47 -4.91 -12.74
N ALA A 175 -1.75 -4.06 -13.72
CA ALA A 175 -2.95 -3.25 -13.76
C ALA A 175 -3.48 -3.12 -15.18
N ILE A 176 -4.77 -2.86 -15.31
CA ILE A 176 -5.44 -2.60 -16.57
C ILE A 176 -6.23 -1.30 -16.48
N SER A 177 -6.20 -0.51 -17.55
CA SER A 177 -7.01 0.68 -17.75
C SER A 177 -7.90 0.50 -18.98
N PHE A 178 -9.13 1.00 -18.92
CA PHE A 178 -10.01 1.06 -20.08
C PHE A 178 -11.00 2.21 -19.96
N ASP A 179 -11.41 2.76 -21.09
CA ASP A 179 -12.49 3.73 -21.19
C ASP A 179 -13.79 3.00 -21.52
N ILE A 180 -14.87 3.31 -20.81
CA ILE A 180 -16.16 2.67 -21.00
C ILE A 180 -17.31 3.67 -20.92
N MET A 181 -18.33 3.45 -21.74
CA MET A 181 -19.64 4.10 -21.64
C MET A 181 -20.74 3.08 -21.91
N ALA A 182 -21.98 3.42 -21.58
CA ALA A 182 -23.16 2.67 -21.99
C ALA A 182 -24.25 3.64 -22.47
N PRO A 183 -25.09 3.25 -23.45
CA PRO A 183 -26.22 4.08 -23.89
C PRO A 183 -27.25 4.35 -22.79
N VAL A 184 -27.26 3.54 -21.74
CA VAL A 184 -28.14 3.64 -20.57
C VAL A 184 -27.30 3.94 -19.33
N ASP A 185 -27.58 5.05 -18.66
CA ASP A 185 -26.92 5.41 -17.40
C ASP A 185 -27.17 4.37 -16.31
N GLY A 186 -26.13 4.03 -15.56
CA GLY A 186 -26.22 3.06 -14.46
C GLY A 186 -26.04 1.61 -14.89
N THR A 187 -25.63 1.36 -16.14
CA THR A 187 -25.37 0.00 -16.64
C THR A 187 -24.22 -0.64 -15.87
N LEU A 188 -24.47 -1.78 -15.23
CA LEU A 188 -23.51 -2.48 -14.36
C LEU A 188 -22.74 -3.54 -15.14
N ILE A 189 -21.41 -3.46 -15.10
CA ILE A 189 -20.51 -4.33 -15.86
C ILE A 189 -19.47 -4.90 -14.90
N ASN A 190 -19.43 -6.22 -14.79
CA ASN A 190 -18.47 -6.97 -14.00
C ASN A 190 -17.16 -7.14 -14.78
N PHE A 191 -16.04 -6.83 -14.15
CA PHE A 191 -14.72 -6.98 -14.75
C PHE A 191 -13.92 -8.09 -14.05
N SER A 192 -13.39 -9.04 -14.82
CA SER A 192 -12.67 -10.21 -14.30
C SER A 192 -11.55 -10.67 -15.23
N VAL A 193 -10.67 -11.55 -14.71
CA VAL A 193 -9.66 -12.27 -15.49
C VAL A 193 -9.79 -13.78 -15.32
N PHE A 194 -9.34 -14.58 -16.30
CA PHE A 194 -9.23 -16.04 -16.14
C PHE A 194 -7.81 -16.46 -15.79
N GLU A 195 -7.65 -17.10 -14.64
CA GLU A 195 -6.38 -17.68 -14.20
C GLU A 195 -5.91 -18.77 -15.17
N ALA A 196 -4.64 -18.71 -15.57
CA ALA A 196 -4.08 -19.52 -16.64
C ALA A 196 -4.09 -21.03 -16.34
N ASP A 197 -3.82 -21.39 -15.09
CA ASP A 197 -3.61 -22.79 -14.69
C ASP A 197 -4.90 -23.50 -14.30
N THR A 198 -5.88 -22.76 -13.80
CA THR A 198 -7.13 -23.31 -13.23
C THR A 198 -8.35 -23.05 -14.09
N ASP A 199 -8.28 -22.12 -15.05
CA ASP A 199 -9.43 -21.57 -15.78
C ASP A 199 -10.50 -21.04 -14.81
N LYS A 200 -10.10 -20.61 -13.60
CA LYS A 200 -10.97 -19.94 -12.63
C LYS A 200 -11.09 -18.46 -12.98
N MET A 201 -12.32 -17.96 -12.96
CA MET A 201 -12.60 -16.54 -13.08
C MET A 201 -12.29 -15.83 -11.76
N ILE A 202 -11.51 -14.75 -11.83
CA ILE A 202 -11.15 -13.89 -10.70
C ILE A 202 -11.79 -12.53 -10.93
N GLN A 203 -12.80 -12.22 -10.13
CA GLN A 203 -13.46 -10.91 -10.15
C GLN A 203 -12.49 -9.84 -9.66
N LEU A 204 -12.38 -8.75 -10.42
CA LEU A 204 -11.50 -7.62 -10.09
C LEU A 204 -12.28 -6.39 -9.66
N GLY A 205 -13.46 -6.19 -10.25
CA GLY A 205 -14.20 -4.95 -10.15
C GLY A 205 -15.63 -5.04 -10.67
N GLN A 206 -16.46 -4.08 -10.28
CA GLN A 206 -17.68 -3.73 -10.98
C GLN A 206 -17.60 -2.27 -11.43
N VAL A 207 -18.09 -1.99 -12.62
CA VAL A 207 -18.13 -0.67 -13.23
C VAL A 207 -19.57 -0.24 -13.44
N ILE A 208 -19.86 1.03 -13.14
CA ILE A 208 -21.15 1.66 -13.42
C ILE A 208 -20.98 2.59 -14.62
N ALA A 209 -21.28 2.08 -15.81
CA ALA A 209 -21.14 2.85 -17.04
C ALA A 209 -22.20 3.95 -17.14
N THR A 210 -21.78 5.11 -17.67
CA THR A 210 -22.62 6.28 -17.95
C THR A 210 -22.72 6.53 -19.45
N THR A 211 -23.57 7.46 -19.87
CA THR A 211 -23.69 7.90 -21.28
C THR A 211 -22.44 8.62 -21.81
N GLU A 212 -21.50 8.95 -20.94
CA GLU A 212 -20.18 9.50 -21.29
C GLU A 212 -19.08 8.48 -21.00
N PHE A 213 -18.02 8.50 -21.82
CA PHE A 213 -16.83 7.68 -21.59
C PHE A 213 -16.14 8.09 -20.30
N LYS A 214 -15.99 7.13 -19.38
CA LYS A 214 -15.18 7.24 -18.17
C LYS A 214 -14.03 6.25 -18.21
N THR A 215 -12.87 6.65 -17.68
CA THR A 215 -11.70 5.78 -17.55
C THR A 215 -11.73 5.05 -16.21
N TYR A 216 -11.65 3.73 -16.26
CA TYR A 216 -11.45 2.88 -15.08
C TYR A 216 -10.05 2.27 -15.12
N VAL A 217 -9.49 1.99 -13.93
CA VAL A 217 -8.24 1.24 -13.75
C VAL A 217 -8.44 0.24 -12.62
N PHE A 218 -8.04 -1.00 -12.83
CA PHE A 218 -8.07 -2.06 -11.83
C PHE A 218 -6.68 -2.65 -11.64
N ASP A 219 -6.26 -2.80 -10.39
CA ASP A 219 -5.11 -3.64 -10.04
C ASP A 219 -5.51 -5.11 -10.18
N ILE A 220 -4.61 -5.90 -10.78
CA ILE A 220 -4.79 -7.32 -11.04
C ILE A 220 -3.90 -8.09 -10.09
N ASN A 221 -4.52 -8.70 -9.08
CA ASN A 221 -3.85 -9.62 -8.17
C ASN A 221 -4.07 -11.07 -8.62
N CYS A 222 -3.47 -11.43 -9.76
CA CYS A 222 -3.50 -12.77 -10.31
C CYS A 222 -2.12 -13.14 -10.87
N ALA A 223 -1.50 -14.17 -10.28
CA ALA A 223 -0.12 -14.55 -10.59
C ALA A 223 0.09 -14.88 -12.08
N ALA A 224 -0.90 -15.52 -12.70
CA ALA A 224 -0.90 -15.88 -14.11
C ALA A 224 -2.32 -15.91 -14.67
N PHE A 225 -2.60 -15.14 -15.73
CA PHE A 225 -3.92 -15.13 -16.39
C PHE A 225 -3.82 -15.04 -17.92
N ILE A 226 -4.90 -15.41 -18.60
CA ILE A 226 -4.94 -15.56 -20.08
C ILE A 226 -6.12 -14.84 -20.76
N ARG A 227 -7.07 -14.30 -19.99
CA ARG A 227 -8.22 -13.58 -20.54
C ARG A 227 -8.61 -12.38 -19.68
N PHE A 228 -9.12 -11.35 -20.34
CA PHE A 228 -9.88 -10.26 -19.71
C PHE A 228 -11.36 -10.42 -20.05
N ASN A 229 -12.25 -10.22 -19.09
CA ASN A 229 -13.69 -10.33 -19.30
C ASN A 229 -14.45 -9.08 -18.84
N PHE A 230 -15.46 -8.72 -19.63
CA PHE A 230 -16.47 -7.72 -19.29
C PHE A 230 -17.83 -8.40 -19.37
N GLN A 231 -18.51 -8.52 -18.25
CA GLN A 231 -19.74 -9.30 -18.13
C GLN A 231 -20.91 -8.40 -17.74
N ASP A 232 -22.07 -8.67 -18.31
CA ASP A 232 -23.33 -8.07 -17.86
C ASP A 232 -23.63 -8.52 -16.43
N ALA A 233 -23.53 -7.59 -15.47
CA ALA A 233 -23.62 -7.93 -14.06
C ALA A 233 -24.99 -8.48 -13.63
N ASN A 234 -26.05 -8.16 -14.38
CA ASN A 234 -27.42 -8.56 -14.07
C ASN A 234 -27.95 -9.64 -15.03
N GLY A 235 -27.29 -9.84 -16.18
CA GLY A 235 -27.73 -10.76 -17.23
C GLY A 235 -28.97 -10.28 -17.98
N GLU A 236 -29.22 -8.97 -18.02
CA GLU A 236 -30.42 -8.34 -18.58
C GLU A 236 -30.32 -8.10 -20.10
N GLY A 237 -29.14 -8.31 -20.69
CA GLY A 237 -28.85 -7.94 -22.07
C GLY A 237 -28.61 -6.44 -22.17
N ILE A 238 -27.34 -6.05 -22.19
CA ILE A 238 -26.88 -4.67 -22.14
C ILE A 238 -26.04 -4.33 -23.37
N GLU A 239 -25.92 -3.03 -23.65
CA GLU A 239 -24.96 -2.51 -24.60
C GLU A 239 -23.96 -1.63 -23.86
N PHE A 240 -22.67 -1.82 -24.12
CA PHE A 240 -21.61 -0.94 -23.63
C PHE A 240 -20.49 -0.82 -24.64
N HIS A 241 -19.78 0.31 -24.59
CA HIS A 241 -18.75 0.66 -25.56
C HIS A 241 -17.42 0.80 -24.83
N LEU A 242 -16.37 0.21 -25.39
CA LEU A 242 -15.02 0.22 -24.85
C LEU A 242 -14.03 0.95 -25.76
N LYS A 243 -13.08 1.65 -25.14
CA LYS A 243 -11.94 2.33 -25.78
C LYS A 243 -10.69 2.19 -24.91
N ASN A 244 -9.50 2.33 -25.51
CA ASN A 244 -8.22 2.44 -24.81
C ASN A 244 -8.01 1.39 -23.70
N ILE A 245 -8.23 0.11 -24.01
CA ILE A 245 -7.91 -1.00 -23.12
C ILE A 245 -6.38 -1.20 -23.11
N LEU A 246 -5.76 -0.88 -21.99
CA LEU A 246 -4.32 -0.88 -21.76
C LEU A 246 -3.99 -1.76 -20.56
N TYR A 247 -2.94 -2.57 -20.64
CA TYR A 247 -2.43 -3.37 -19.53
C TYR A 247 -0.98 -3.03 -19.25
N THR A 248 -0.55 -3.14 -17.99
CA THR A 248 0.84 -3.02 -17.59
C THR A 248 1.16 -4.05 -16.52
N PRO A 249 2.36 -4.66 -16.49
CA PRO A 249 2.78 -5.53 -15.38
C PRO A 249 3.12 -4.74 -14.11
N GLY A 250 2.94 -3.42 -14.12
CA GLY A 250 3.13 -2.53 -12.98
C GLY A 250 1.85 -2.22 -12.20
N PRO A 251 1.96 -1.44 -11.12
CA PRO A 251 0.80 -0.98 -10.36
C PRO A 251 -0.06 0.00 -11.16
N SER A 252 -1.32 0.16 -10.77
CA SER A 252 -2.28 1.10 -11.37
C SER A 252 -1.77 2.54 -11.48
N SER A 253 -0.87 2.96 -10.59
CA SER A 253 -0.22 4.29 -10.62
C SER A 253 0.62 4.59 -11.87
N VAL A 254 0.95 3.57 -12.66
CA VAL A 254 1.61 3.72 -13.97
C VAL A 254 0.71 4.45 -14.98
N PHE A 255 -0.61 4.30 -14.88
CA PHE A 255 -1.57 5.02 -15.70
C PHE A 255 -1.76 6.45 -15.17
N LYS A 256 -0.89 7.39 -15.57
CA LYS A 256 -1.05 8.82 -15.25
C LYS A 256 -2.26 9.42 -16.00
N LYS A 257 -3.47 9.23 -15.47
CA LYS A 257 -4.68 9.97 -15.84
C LYS A 257 -5.56 10.18 -14.62
N GLU A 258 -6.37 11.24 -14.63
CA GLU A 258 -7.36 11.54 -13.59
C GLU A 258 -8.38 10.40 -13.53
N GLN A 259 -8.11 9.45 -12.64
CA GLN A 259 -8.96 8.31 -12.41
C GLN A 259 -10.22 8.77 -11.68
N THR A 260 -11.38 8.47 -12.25
CA THR A 260 -12.67 8.73 -11.60
C THR A 260 -13.19 7.40 -11.08
N TYR A 261 -13.22 7.25 -9.77
CA TYR A 261 -13.91 6.14 -9.14
C TYR A 261 -15.27 6.62 -8.67
N ASP A 262 -16.32 5.87 -8.99
CA ASP A 262 -17.65 6.20 -8.50
C ASP A 262 -17.70 5.94 -6.99
N ILE A 263 -18.40 6.83 -6.28
CA ILE A 263 -18.66 6.67 -4.85
C ILE A 263 -20.09 6.18 -4.71
N ILE A 264 -20.23 4.97 -4.18
CA ILE A 264 -21.50 4.35 -3.84
C ILE A 264 -21.85 4.79 -2.43
N THR A 265 -22.98 5.47 -2.28
CA THR A 265 -23.51 5.80 -0.94
C THR A 265 -24.24 4.59 -0.40
N ILE A 266 -23.67 3.96 0.63
CA ILE A 266 -24.32 2.86 1.35
C ILE A 266 -25.38 3.45 2.26
N TYR A 267 -25.04 4.45 3.08
CA TYR A 267 -25.97 5.16 3.95
C TYR A 267 -25.68 6.66 3.97
N GLY A 268 -26.67 7.46 3.55
CA GLY A 268 -26.53 8.91 3.33
C GLY A 268 -27.26 9.79 4.35
N ASN A 269 -27.39 9.34 5.60
CA ASN A 269 -28.09 10.05 6.70
C ASN A 269 -29.62 10.08 6.57
N GLU A 270 -30.19 8.98 6.09
CA GLU A 270 -31.63 8.81 5.93
C GLU A 270 -32.27 8.33 7.23
N GLU A 271 -33.55 8.61 7.45
CA GLU A 271 -34.31 8.16 8.64
C GLU A 271 -34.77 6.69 8.53
N PHE A 272 -34.12 5.90 7.68
CA PHE A 272 -34.44 4.50 7.42
C PHE A 272 -33.25 3.77 6.84
N PHE A 273 -33.28 2.43 6.92
CA PHE A 273 -32.26 1.59 6.31
C PHE A 273 -32.40 1.66 4.78
N PRO A 274 -31.31 1.92 4.04
CA PRO A 274 -31.29 2.05 2.58
C PRO A 274 -31.97 0.86 1.89
N LYS A 275 -32.93 1.11 1.00
CA LYS A 275 -33.84 0.09 0.46
C LYS A 275 -33.13 -1.04 -0.31
N GLU A 276 -32.01 -0.74 -0.94
CA GLU A 276 -31.23 -1.68 -1.75
C GLU A 276 -30.32 -2.58 -0.90
N PHE A 277 -30.09 -2.19 0.36
CA PHE A 277 -29.25 -2.92 1.30
C PHE A 277 -30.12 -3.67 2.32
N GLN A 278 -29.57 -4.73 2.91
CA GLN A 278 -30.27 -5.49 3.95
C GLN A 278 -29.51 -5.43 5.27
N ASN A 279 -30.26 -5.35 6.36
CA ASN A 279 -29.72 -5.49 7.71
C ASN A 279 -29.62 -6.98 8.05
N TRP A 280 -28.39 -7.50 8.11
CA TRP A 280 -28.06 -8.88 8.50
C TRP A 280 -27.33 -8.91 9.85
N SER A 281 -27.54 -7.88 10.66
CA SER A 281 -26.91 -7.72 11.95
C SER A 281 -27.38 -8.77 12.93
N TRP A 282 -26.55 -9.06 13.93
CA TRP A 282 -26.89 -9.96 15.03
C TRP A 282 -26.57 -9.29 16.36
N GLU A 283 -27.37 -9.63 17.38
CA GLU A 283 -27.22 -9.12 18.75
C GLU A 283 -27.11 -7.59 18.81
N THR A 284 -27.84 -6.91 17.90
CA THR A 284 -27.84 -5.46 17.75
C THR A 284 -29.24 -4.97 17.44
N ASP A 285 -29.57 -3.82 18.02
CA ASP A 285 -30.72 -3.02 17.62
C ASP A 285 -30.22 -1.84 16.77
N VAL A 286 -30.93 -1.57 15.67
CA VAL A 286 -30.62 -0.48 14.74
C VAL A 286 -31.83 0.42 14.63
N TYR A 287 -31.63 1.71 14.91
CA TYR A 287 -32.64 2.74 14.74
C TYR A 287 -32.02 4.00 14.14
N PHE A 288 -32.86 4.97 13.79
CA PHE A 288 -32.45 6.19 13.08
C PHE A 288 -32.96 7.39 13.86
N ASP A 289 -32.07 8.34 14.13
CA ASP A 289 -32.42 9.62 14.74
C ASP A 289 -31.40 10.70 14.33
N GLU A 290 -31.87 11.92 14.17
CA GLU A 290 -31.08 13.11 13.77
C GLU A 290 -30.11 12.85 12.59
N GLY A 291 -30.59 12.10 11.59
CA GLY A 291 -29.82 11.69 10.42
C GLY A 291 -28.65 10.73 10.71
N ALA A 292 -28.62 10.07 11.86
CA ALA A 292 -27.63 9.04 12.19
C ALA A 292 -28.28 7.65 12.22
N MET A 293 -27.53 6.64 11.78
CA MET A 293 -27.85 5.25 12.08
C MET A 293 -27.28 4.95 13.46
N ILE A 294 -28.14 4.75 14.44
CA ILE A 294 -27.76 4.44 15.81
C ILE A 294 -27.80 2.93 15.99
N VAL A 295 -26.67 2.38 16.45
CA VAL A 295 -26.49 0.96 16.71
C VAL A 295 -26.27 0.79 18.20
N THR A 296 -27.06 -0.06 18.82
CA THR A 296 -26.85 -0.53 20.19
C THR A 296 -26.58 -2.02 20.17
N THR A 297 -25.43 -2.43 20.72
CA THR A 297 -25.02 -3.83 20.78
C THR A 297 -25.41 -4.46 22.11
N GLU A 298 -25.74 -5.76 22.11
CA GLU A 298 -25.92 -6.51 23.34
C GLU A 298 -24.55 -6.87 23.96
N GLU A 299 -24.47 -6.86 25.29
CA GLU A 299 -23.29 -7.34 26.02
C GLU A 299 -23.15 -8.86 25.82
N SER A 300 -21.98 -9.30 25.37
CA SER A 300 -21.71 -10.71 25.09
C SER A 300 -20.52 -11.20 25.90
N SER A 301 -20.74 -12.29 26.64
CA SER A 301 -19.65 -13.00 27.33
C SER A 301 -18.80 -13.86 26.37
N ASP A 302 -19.25 -14.05 25.12
CA ASP A 302 -18.56 -14.85 24.11
C ASP A 302 -17.75 -13.95 23.17
N LYS A 303 -16.43 -13.93 23.38
CA LYS A 303 -15.50 -13.15 22.55
C LYS A 303 -15.41 -13.62 21.09
N THR A 304 -16.02 -14.75 20.74
CA THR A 304 -16.01 -15.31 19.37
C THR A 304 -17.24 -14.94 18.56
N ASN A 305 -18.29 -14.42 19.20
CA ASN A 305 -19.50 -13.96 18.54
C ASN A 305 -19.95 -12.62 19.14
N GLN A 306 -19.17 -11.57 18.88
CA GLN A 306 -19.50 -10.24 19.36
C GLN A 306 -20.61 -9.62 18.51
N ALA A 307 -21.51 -8.90 19.17
CA ALA A 307 -22.60 -8.17 18.56
C ALA A 307 -22.11 -7.22 17.45
N THR A 308 -22.79 -7.25 16.30
CA THR A 308 -22.27 -6.64 15.07
C THR A 308 -23.39 -6.08 14.21
N LEU A 309 -23.27 -4.80 13.84
CA LEU A 309 -24.00 -4.27 12.70
C LEU A 309 -23.41 -4.86 11.43
N SER A 310 -24.23 -5.55 10.62
CA SER A 310 -23.83 -6.15 9.35
C SER A 310 -24.76 -5.69 8.22
N ILE A 311 -24.19 -4.92 7.29
CA ILE A 311 -24.90 -4.36 6.13
C ILE A 311 -24.62 -5.24 4.93
N TYR A 312 -25.62 -5.97 4.46
CA TYR A 312 -25.54 -6.80 3.26
C TYR A 312 -25.75 -5.97 1.99
N THR A 313 -24.85 -6.15 1.03
CA THR A 313 -24.85 -5.43 -0.25
C THR A 313 -25.64 -6.23 -1.29
N PRO A 314 -26.46 -5.56 -2.14
CA PRO A 314 -27.26 -6.25 -3.15
C PRO A 314 -26.40 -6.95 -4.22
N ASN A 315 -25.22 -6.39 -4.48
CA ASN A 315 -24.23 -6.91 -5.43
C ASN A 315 -22.98 -7.32 -4.67
N THR A 316 -22.28 -8.34 -5.18
CA THR A 316 -20.92 -8.66 -4.76
C THR A 316 -20.00 -7.49 -5.12
N LEU A 317 -19.32 -6.94 -4.10
CA LEU A 317 -18.32 -5.90 -4.25
C LEU A 317 -16.92 -6.51 -4.25
N SER A 318 -15.91 -5.76 -4.71
CA SER A 318 -14.54 -6.25 -4.84
C SER A 318 -13.55 -5.14 -4.64
N ASN A 319 -12.58 -5.36 -3.75
CA ASN A 319 -11.52 -4.40 -3.40
C ASN A 319 -12.08 -2.98 -3.09
N GLY A 320 -11.20 -1.99 -3.04
CA GLY A 320 -11.56 -0.59 -2.97
C GLY A 320 -11.41 -0.01 -1.57
N ALA A 321 -12.30 0.88 -1.16
CA ALA A 321 -12.26 1.51 0.15
C ALA A 321 -13.66 1.86 0.67
N ILE A 322 -13.80 1.84 1.99
CA ILE A 322 -14.98 2.32 2.70
C ILE A 322 -14.63 3.58 3.50
N SER A 323 -15.52 4.56 3.49
CA SER A 323 -15.48 5.75 4.34
C SER A 323 -16.77 5.85 5.14
N PHE A 324 -16.68 6.28 6.39
CA PHE A 324 -17.84 6.52 7.24
C PHE A 324 -17.51 7.52 8.34
N ASP A 325 -18.52 8.24 8.79
CA ASP A 325 -18.46 9.06 9.98
C ASP A 325 -19.00 8.28 11.17
N ILE A 326 -18.27 8.27 12.28
CA ILE A 326 -18.67 7.55 13.49
C ILE A 326 -18.47 8.40 14.75
N MET A 327 -19.40 8.29 15.69
CA MET A 327 -19.23 8.73 17.07
C MET A 327 -19.77 7.68 18.03
N ALA A 328 -19.42 7.79 19.31
CA ALA A 328 -20.03 7.02 20.39
C ALA A 328 -20.35 7.95 21.56
N PRO A 329 -21.45 7.73 22.31
CA PRO A 329 -21.77 8.52 23.49
C PRO A 329 -20.70 8.43 24.60
N ALA A 330 -19.95 7.33 24.62
CA ALA A 330 -18.80 7.14 25.50
C ALA A 330 -17.50 7.35 24.70
N ASP A 331 -16.59 8.16 25.25
CA ASP A 331 -15.29 8.38 24.63
C ASP A 331 -14.40 7.13 24.76
N GLY A 332 -13.66 6.81 23.70
CA GLY A 332 -12.78 5.64 23.68
C GLY A 332 -13.46 4.32 23.29
N THR A 333 -14.72 4.35 22.83
CA THR A 333 -15.44 3.14 22.40
C THR A 333 -14.77 2.49 21.19
N LEU A 334 -14.45 1.19 21.29
CA LEU A 334 -13.70 0.45 20.28
C LEU A 334 -14.62 -0.34 19.36
N ILE A 335 -14.45 -0.16 18.05
CA ILE A 335 -15.30 -0.81 17.04
C ILE A 335 -14.42 -1.43 15.96
N ASN A 336 -14.60 -2.73 15.76
CA ASN A 336 -13.91 -3.51 14.74
C ASN A 336 -14.62 -3.34 13.39
N ILE A 337 -13.84 -3.06 12.35
CA ILE A 337 -14.30 -2.85 10.99
C ILE A 337 -13.85 -4.02 10.12
N SER A 338 -14.80 -4.70 9.48
CA SER A 338 -14.52 -5.88 8.66
C SER A 338 -15.48 -6.01 7.49
N VAL A 339 -15.16 -6.92 6.56
CA VAL A 339 -16.06 -7.36 5.48
C VAL A 339 -16.21 -8.88 5.49
N PHE A 340 -17.29 -9.42 4.90
CA PHE A 340 -17.40 -10.87 4.67
C PHE A 340 -17.11 -11.23 3.22
N GLU A 341 -16.14 -12.13 3.03
CA GLU A 341 -15.82 -12.70 1.72
C GLU A 341 -17.03 -13.49 1.16
N ALA A 342 -17.38 -13.22 -0.09
CA ALA A 342 -18.60 -13.72 -0.73
C ALA A 342 -18.64 -15.25 -0.83
N ASP A 343 -17.49 -15.86 -1.15
CA ASP A 343 -17.41 -17.30 -1.45
C ASP A 343 -17.29 -18.17 -0.20
N THR A 344 -16.63 -17.67 0.84
CA THR A 344 -16.24 -18.48 2.00
C THR A 344 -16.98 -18.12 3.28
N ASP A 345 -17.71 -16.99 3.26
CA ASP A 345 -18.33 -16.40 4.43
C ASP A 345 -17.34 -16.12 5.56
N LYS A 346 -16.06 -15.88 5.23
CA LYS A 346 -15.04 -15.48 6.19
C LYS A 346 -15.04 -13.99 6.41
N MET A 347 -14.95 -13.61 7.68
CA MET A 347 -14.72 -12.23 8.08
C MET A 347 -13.27 -11.84 7.80
N ILE A 348 -13.07 -10.74 7.07
CA ILE A 348 -11.78 -10.13 6.76
C ILE A 348 -11.70 -8.81 7.52
N GLN A 349 -10.78 -8.74 8.50
CA GLN A 349 -10.58 -7.55 9.30
C GLN A 349 -9.92 -6.44 8.47
N LEU A 350 -10.51 -5.25 8.46
CA LEU A 350 -9.94 -4.06 7.82
C LEU A 350 -9.16 -3.22 8.84
N GLY A 351 -9.71 -3.09 10.05
CA GLY A 351 -9.04 -2.44 11.17
C GLY A 351 -9.98 -2.16 12.33
N GLN A 352 -9.58 -1.25 13.22
CA GLN A 352 -10.35 -0.87 14.41
C GLN A 352 -10.42 0.65 14.49
N VAL A 353 -11.55 1.18 14.95
CA VAL A 353 -11.74 2.61 15.24
C VAL A 353 -11.94 2.83 16.72
N ILE A 354 -11.47 3.98 17.20
CA ILE A 354 -11.73 4.48 18.55
C ILE A 354 -12.72 5.63 18.41
N ALA A 355 -14.01 5.33 18.55
CA ALA A 355 -15.05 6.33 18.44
C ALA A 355 -14.98 7.32 19.61
N THR A 356 -15.16 8.60 19.29
CA THR A 356 -15.22 9.70 20.26
C THR A 356 -16.63 10.24 20.40
N THR A 357 -16.84 11.16 21.35
CA THR A 357 -18.15 11.84 21.52
C THR A 357 -18.52 12.78 20.37
N GLU A 358 -17.60 13.05 19.44
CA GLU A 358 -17.85 13.78 18.20
C GLU A 358 -17.71 12.86 16.98
N PHE A 359 -18.46 13.16 15.90
CA PHE A 359 -18.34 12.44 14.64
C PHE A 359 -16.97 12.67 14.02
N LYS A 360 -16.26 11.57 13.76
CA LYS A 360 -15.00 11.55 13.02
C LYS A 360 -15.13 10.66 11.78
N THR A 361 -14.51 11.09 10.70
CA THR A 361 -14.47 10.33 9.45
C THR A 361 -13.31 9.35 9.48
N TYR A 362 -13.59 8.07 9.23
CA TYR A 362 -12.58 7.04 9.01
C TYR A 362 -12.65 6.52 7.58
N VAL A 363 -11.52 6.04 7.07
CA VAL A 363 -11.39 5.44 5.75
C VAL A 363 -10.51 4.19 5.85
N PHE A 364 -10.99 3.07 5.33
CA PHE A 364 -10.24 1.81 5.27
C PHE A 364 -10.15 1.31 3.84
N ASP A 365 -8.93 0.96 3.40
CA ASP A 365 -8.72 0.18 2.18
C ASP A 365 -9.20 -1.27 2.39
N ILE A 366 -9.80 -1.82 1.36
CA ILE A 366 -10.39 -3.17 1.33
C ILE A 366 -9.57 -4.00 0.37
N ASN A 367 -8.83 -4.97 0.92
CA ASN A 367 -8.11 -5.97 0.14
C ASN A 367 -8.87 -7.30 0.21
N CYS A 368 -9.98 -7.39 -0.52
CA CYS A 368 -10.82 -8.58 -0.59
C CYS A 368 -11.36 -8.72 -2.00
N ALA A 369 -11.05 -9.83 -2.67
CA ALA A 369 -11.37 -10.05 -4.08
C ALA A 369 -12.88 -10.03 -4.36
N ALA A 370 -13.69 -10.55 -3.42
CA ALA A 370 -15.14 -10.52 -3.51
C ALA A 370 -15.74 -10.52 -2.09
N PHE A 371 -16.59 -9.55 -1.77
CA PHE A 371 -17.26 -9.44 -0.48
C PHE A 371 -18.71 -8.96 -0.62
N ILE A 372 -19.53 -9.27 0.37
CA ILE A 372 -21.00 -9.06 0.33
C ILE A 372 -21.55 -8.32 1.55
N ARG A 373 -20.71 -8.03 2.56
CA ARG A 373 -21.13 -7.37 3.79
C ARG A 373 -20.08 -6.43 4.32
N PHE A 374 -20.52 -5.31 4.87
CA PHE A 374 -19.73 -4.43 5.74
C PHE A 374 -20.15 -4.62 7.19
N ASN A 375 -19.19 -4.69 8.10
CA ASN A 375 -19.46 -4.91 9.51
C ASN A 375 -18.84 -3.85 10.40
N PHE A 376 -19.58 -3.50 11.45
CA PHE A 376 -19.16 -2.65 12.56
C PHE A 376 -19.47 -3.43 13.84
N GLN A 377 -18.44 -3.98 14.45
CA GLN A 377 -18.54 -4.93 15.56
C GLN A 377 -18.06 -4.30 16.85
N ASP A 378 -18.79 -4.54 17.95
CA ASP A 378 -18.33 -4.21 19.30
C ASP A 378 -17.07 -5.00 19.63
N ALA A 379 -15.92 -4.32 19.67
CA ALA A 379 -14.62 -5.00 19.74
C ALA A 379 -14.41 -5.76 21.06
N ASN A 380 -15.11 -5.37 22.13
CA ASN A 380 -14.95 -5.96 23.45
C ASN A 380 -16.17 -6.79 23.88
N GLY A 381 -17.30 -6.65 23.19
CA GLY A 381 -18.57 -7.27 23.57
C GLY A 381 -19.19 -6.65 24.83
N GLU A 382 -18.92 -5.35 25.07
CA GLU A 382 -19.34 -4.64 26.28
C GLU A 382 -20.79 -4.15 26.23
N GLY A 383 -21.45 -4.23 25.08
CA GLY A 383 -22.78 -3.66 24.89
C GLY A 383 -22.71 -2.14 24.74
N ILE A 384 -22.16 -1.69 23.62
CA ILE A 384 -21.89 -0.30 23.30
C ILE A 384 -23.01 0.33 22.46
N GLU A 385 -23.05 1.66 22.46
CA GLU A 385 -23.81 2.44 21.50
C GLU A 385 -22.84 3.22 20.61
N PHE A 386 -23.09 3.21 19.29
CA PHE A 386 -22.35 4.04 18.35
C PHE A 386 -23.26 4.50 17.21
N HIS A 387 -22.92 5.67 16.65
CA HIS A 387 -23.73 6.35 15.64
C HIS A 387 -22.92 6.47 14.36
N LEU A 388 -23.53 6.12 13.23
CA LEU A 388 -22.92 6.16 11.91
C LEU A 388 -23.60 7.17 11.00
N LYS A 389 -22.79 7.86 10.20
CA LYS A 389 -23.20 8.78 9.13
C LYS A 389 -22.34 8.55 7.89
N ASN A 390 -22.85 8.95 6.74
CA ASN A 390 -22.12 8.98 5.46
C ASN A 390 -21.29 7.70 5.19
N ILE A 391 -21.93 6.53 5.23
CA ILE A 391 -21.24 5.28 4.88
C ILE A 391 -21.14 5.24 3.36
N LEU A 392 -19.92 5.34 2.84
CA LEU A 392 -19.59 5.42 1.44
C LEU A 392 -18.62 4.31 1.07
N TYR A 393 -18.79 3.74 -0.11
CA TYR A 393 -17.86 2.78 -0.69
C TYR A 393 -17.39 3.28 -2.04
N THR A 394 -16.17 2.94 -2.41
CA THR A 394 -15.67 3.13 -3.77
C THR A 394 -14.84 1.91 -4.17
N PRO A 395 -14.91 1.45 -5.43
CA PRO A 395 -14.02 0.40 -5.91
C PRO A 395 -12.56 0.87 -6.04
N GLY A 396 -12.30 2.17 -5.84
CA GLY A 396 -10.95 2.74 -5.81
C GLY A 396 -10.28 2.75 -4.43
N PRO A 397 -9.00 3.16 -4.37
CA PRO A 397 -8.27 3.26 -3.12
C PRO A 397 -8.85 4.35 -2.23
N SER A 398 -8.53 4.28 -0.94
CA SER A 398 -8.93 5.24 0.09
C SER A 398 -8.66 6.71 -0.28
N SER A 399 -7.63 6.96 -1.08
CA SER A 399 -7.28 8.30 -1.60
C SER A 399 -8.36 8.97 -2.47
N VAL A 400 -9.38 8.23 -2.92
CA VAL A 400 -10.57 8.78 -3.61
C VAL A 400 -11.40 9.66 -2.69
N PHE A 401 -11.48 9.31 -1.41
CA PHE A 401 -12.14 10.12 -0.39
C PHE A 401 -11.23 11.27 0.03
N LYS A 402 -10.93 12.22 -0.88
CA LYS A 402 -10.18 13.44 -0.56
C LYS A 402 -11.03 14.41 0.26
N LYS A 403 -11.14 14.10 1.54
CA LYS A 403 -11.39 15.04 2.64
C LYS A 403 -10.39 14.66 3.73
N GLU A 404 -9.78 15.64 4.37
CA GLU A 404 -8.69 15.50 5.36
C GLU A 404 -8.82 14.21 6.18
N GLN A 405 -8.06 13.17 5.78
CA GLN A 405 -8.02 11.90 6.50
C GLN A 405 -7.41 12.20 7.86
N THR A 406 -8.24 12.16 8.90
CA THR A 406 -7.77 12.30 10.28
C THR A 406 -7.56 10.90 10.79
N TYR A 407 -6.32 10.44 10.83
CA TYR A 407 -5.98 9.20 11.50
C TYR A 407 -5.72 9.51 12.96
N ASP A 408 -6.42 8.81 13.86
CA ASP A 408 -6.14 8.96 15.28
C ASP A 408 -4.72 8.48 15.59
N ILE A 409 -4.04 9.26 16.41
CA ILE A 409 -2.73 8.94 16.93
C ILE A 409 -2.91 8.42 18.35
N ILE A 410 -2.77 7.12 18.51
CA ILE A 410 -2.77 6.44 19.80
C ILE A 410 -1.40 6.67 20.44
N THR A 411 -1.36 7.35 21.59
CA THR A 411 -0.11 7.50 22.35
C THR A 411 0.08 6.26 23.22
N ILE A 412 1.07 5.44 22.89
CA ILE A 412 1.45 4.23 23.62
C ILE A 412 2.31 4.59 24.83
N TYR A 413 3.17 5.60 24.69
CA TYR A 413 3.95 6.17 25.78
C TYR A 413 4.31 7.62 25.45
N GLY A 414 3.94 8.55 26.32
CA GLY A 414 4.33 9.97 26.20
C GLY A 414 5.68 10.22 26.87
N ASN A 415 5.64 10.84 28.04
CA ASN A 415 6.78 11.13 28.93
C ASN A 415 6.40 10.90 30.40
N GLU A 416 5.55 9.89 30.66
CA GLU A 416 5.05 9.62 32.00
C GLU A 416 6.09 8.83 32.83
N GLU A 417 6.01 8.93 34.15
CA GLU A 417 6.87 8.19 35.09
C GLU A 417 6.47 6.70 35.24
N PHE A 418 5.55 6.22 34.41
CA PHE A 418 5.06 4.86 34.43
C PHE A 418 4.59 4.42 33.04
N PHE A 419 4.49 3.10 32.88
CA PHE A 419 3.90 2.49 31.69
C PHE A 419 2.38 2.72 31.70
N PRO A 420 1.75 3.20 30.62
CA PRO A 420 0.31 3.47 30.63
C PRO A 420 -0.50 2.21 30.96
N LYS A 421 -1.55 2.37 31.76
CA LYS A 421 -2.25 1.26 32.42
C LYS A 421 -2.87 0.25 31.44
N GLU A 422 -3.22 0.70 30.24
CA GLU A 422 -3.80 -0.17 29.21
C GLU A 422 -2.78 -1.09 28.54
N PHE A 423 -1.48 -0.79 28.63
CA PHE A 423 -0.42 -1.57 28.00
C PHE A 423 0.37 -2.37 29.02
N GLN A 424 0.92 -3.50 28.60
CA GLN A 424 1.70 -4.37 29.48
C GLN A 424 3.14 -4.52 29.00
N ASN A 425 4.06 -4.56 29.95
CA ASN A 425 5.46 -4.89 29.69
C ASN A 425 5.62 -6.41 29.61
N TRP A 426 5.89 -6.92 28.42
CA TRP A 426 6.16 -8.34 28.13
C TRP A 426 7.64 -8.55 27.71
N SER A 427 8.50 -7.64 28.13
CA SER A 427 9.92 -7.66 27.79
C SER A 427 10.63 -8.86 28.40
N TRP A 428 11.74 -9.25 27.79
CA TRP A 428 12.62 -10.30 28.29
C TRP A 428 14.07 -9.83 28.24
N GLU A 429 14.85 -10.25 29.25
CA GLU A 429 16.26 -9.89 29.38
C GLU A 429 16.49 -8.36 29.36
N THR A 430 15.50 -7.59 29.84
CA THR A 430 15.59 -6.13 29.95
C THR A 430 15.05 -5.64 31.28
N ASP A 431 15.69 -4.62 31.83
CA ASP A 431 15.11 -3.78 32.87
C ASP A 431 14.55 -2.49 32.27
N VAL A 432 13.39 -2.06 32.77
CA VAL A 432 12.71 -0.83 32.32
C VAL A 432 12.53 0.10 33.51
N TYR A 433 13.04 1.32 33.37
CA TYR A 433 12.93 2.39 34.34
C TYR A 433 12.29 3.62 33.69
N PHE A 434 11.81 4.53 34.51
CA PHE A 434 11.25 5.80 34.07
C PHE A 434 11.92 6.93 34.83
N ASP A 435 12.29 7.98 34.11
CA ASP A 435 12.60 9.27 34.72
C ASP A 435 11.59 10.33 34.23
N GLU A 436 11.66 11.56 34.77
CA GLU A 436 10.78 12.68 34.40
C GLU A 436 10.84 13.04 32.89
N SER A 437 11.76 12.44 32.14
CA SER A 437 12.04 12.77 30.77
C SER A 437 11.82 11.62 29.78
N ALA A 438 12.00 10.35 30.15
CA ALA A 438 11.95 9.21 29.22
C ALA A 438 11.72 7.86 29.91
N MET A 439 11.34 6.88 29.10
CA MET A 439 11.45 5.46 29.44
C MET A 439 12.88 5.01 29.14
N ILE A 440 13.59 4.52 30.14
CA ILE A 440 14.95 4.00 30.05
C ILE A 440 14.90 2.49 29.99
N VAL A 441 15.50 1.91 28.96
CA VAL A 441 15.61 0.47 28.76
C VAL A 441 17.08 0.08 28.87
N THR A 442 17.38 -0.89 29.72
CA THR A 442 18.71 -1.51 29.79
C THR A 442 18.56 -2.99 29.44
N THR A 443 19.30 -3.46 28.45
CA THR A 443 19.27 -4.85 28.00
C THR A 443 20.41 -5.64 28.64
N GLU A 444 20.19 -6.93 28.90
CA GLU A 444 21.26 -7.84 29.31
C GLU A 444 22.11 -8.25 28.10
N GLU A 445 23.41 -8.47 28.33
CA GLU A 445 24.31 -9.01 27.30
C GLU A 445 23.93 -10.48 27.04
N SER A 446 23.61 -10.81 25.78
CA SER A 446 23.19 -12.15 25.39
C SER A 446 24.17 -12.77 24.40
N SER A 447 24.67 -13.94 24.74
CA SER A 447 25.50 -14.75 23.83
C SER A 447 24.68 -15.44 22.72
N ASP A 448 23.34 -15.43 22.84
CA ASP A 448 22.42 -16.02 21.87
C ASP A 448 21.85 -14.95 20.94
N LYS A 449 22.36 -14.92 19.70
CA LYS A 449 21.89 -13.99 18.66
C LYS A 449 20.46 -14.24 18.18
N THR A 450 19.81 -15.32 18.63
CA THR A 450 18.44 -15.67 18.26
C THR A 450 17.41 -15.27 19.31
N ASN A 451 17.84 -14.97 20.54
CA ASN A 451 17.00 -14.50 21.63
C ASN A 451 17.63 -13.26 22.27
N GLN A 452 17.69 -12.17 21.50
CA GLN A 452 18.24 -10.92 21.98
C GLN A 452 17.27 -10.23 22.93
N ALA A 453 17.82 -9.62 23.97
CA ALA A 453 17.09 -8.82 24.94
C ALA A 453 16.23 -7.74 24.26
N THR A 454 14.97 -7.66 24.66
CA THR A 454 13.94 -6.90 23.93
C THR A 454 12.95 -6.26 24.88
N LEU A 455 12.77 -4.94 24.76
CA LEU A 455 11.59 -4.27 25.25
C LEU A 455 10.40 -4.70 24.39
N SER A 456 9.39 -5.34 24.98
CA SER A 456 8.17 -5.77 24.30
C SER A 456 6.95 -5.15 24.96
N ILE A 457 6.24 -4.32 24.21
CA ILE A 457 5.06 -3.59 24.64
C ILE A 457 3.84 -4.32 24.13
N TYR A 458 3.13 -5.04 25.02
CA TYR A 458 1.89 -5.71 24.68
C TYR A 458 0.73 -4.72 24.64
N THR A 459 -0.01 -4.76 23.54
CA THR A 459 -1.18 -3.93 23.30
C THR A 459 -2.43 -4.63 23.83
N PRO A 460 -3.36 -3.90 24.48
CA PRO A 460 -4.58 -4.50 25.02
C PRO A 460 -5.47 -5.12 23.93
N ASN A 461 -5.38 -4.58 22.71
CA ASN A 461 -6.15 -5.00 21.54
C ASN A 461 -5.21 -5.43 20.41
N THR A 462 -5.72 -6.30 19.55
CA THR A 462 -5.08 -6.60 18.26
C THR A 462 -5.15 -5.36 17.38
N LEU A 463 -3.98 -4.88 16.96
CA LEU A 463 -3.83 -3.77 16.03
C LEU A 463 -3.59 -4.30 14.61
N SER A 464 -3.76 -3.46 13.58
CA SER A 464 -3.66 -3.87 12.17
C SER A 464 -3.12 -2.75 11.30
N ASN A 465 -2.12 -3.04 10.49
CA ASN A 465 -1.47 -2.09 9.57
C ASN A 465 -1.12 -0.74 10.26
N GLY A 466 -0.76 0.27 9.46
CA GLY A 466 -0.57 1.63 9.92
C GLY A 466 0.89 2.01 10.12
N ALA A 467 1.20 2.82 11.11
CA ALA A 467 2.56 3.27 11.38
C ALA A 467 2.83 3.53 12.86
N ILE A 468 4.09 3.37 13.27
CA ILE A 468 4.59 3.74 14.60
C ILE A 468 5.59 4.88 14.51
N SER A 469 5.48 5.85 15.40
CA SER A 469 6.43 6.95 15.61
C SER A 469 6.97 6.90 17.03
N PHE A 470 8.25 7.16 17.23
CA PHE A 470 8.86 7.25 18.56
C PHE A 470 10.13 8.09 18.50
N ASP A 471 10.48 8.72 19.62
CA ASP A 471 11.77 9.37 19.80
C ASP A 471 12.70 8.43 20.55
N ILE A 472 13.92 8.27 20.05
CA ILE A 472 14.92 7.39 20.67
C ILE A 472 16.27 8.08 20.77
N MET A 473 16.96 7.83 21.88
CA MET A 473 18.38 8.13 22.05
C MET A 473 19.10 6.96 22.75
N ALA A 474 20.42 6.94 22.67
CA ALA A 474 21.25 6.02 23.44
C ALA A 474 22.45 6.78 24.04
N PRO A 475 22.91 6.45 25.26
CA PRO A 475 24.09 7.08 25.84
C PRO A 475 25.38 6.84 25.03
N VAL A 476 25.39 5.82 24.17
CA VAL A 476 26.48 5.49 23.27
C VAL A 476 26.04 5.76 21.83
N ASP A 477 26.79 6.59 21.11
CA ASP A 477 26.51 6.85 19.70
C ASP A 477 26.70 5.59 18.85
N GLY A 478 25.75 5.33 17.95
CA GLY A 478 25.83 4.21 17.02
C GLY A 478 25.16 2.93 17.53
N THR A 479 24.52 2.97 18.70
CA THR A 479 23.74 1.84 19.24
C THR A 479 22.65 1.42 18.27
N LEU A 480 22.63 0.13 17.89
CA LEU A 480 21.70 -0.43 16.92
C LEU A 480 20.51 -1.08 17.61
N ILE A 481 19.30 -0.70 17.20
CA ILE A 481 18.06 -1.20 17.81
C ILE A 481 17.13 -1.67 16.70
N ASN A 482 16.72 -2.93 16.78
CA ASN A 482 15.78 -3.57 15.87
C ASN A 482 14.35 -3.22 16.28
N ILE A 483 13.54 -2.80 15.32
CA ILE A 483 12.14 -2.44 15.51
C ILE A 483 11.27 -3.48 14.82
N SER A 484 10.36 -4.10 15.57
CA SER A 484 9.50 -5.16 15.06
C SER A 484 8.14 -5.21 15.76
N VAL A 485 7.21 -5.96 15.19
CA VAL A 485 5.90 -6.29 15.81
C VAL A 485 5.70 -7.80 15.91
N PHE A 486 4.86 -8.26 16.83
CA PHE A 486 4.44 -9.68 16.88
C PHE A 486 3.07 -9.87 16.24
N GLU A 487 3.00 -10.70 15.20
CA GLU A 487 1.75 -11.09 14.55
C GLU A 487 0.85 -11.87 15.53
N ALA A 488 -0.42 -11.48 15.60
CA ALA A 488 -1.36 -11.96 16.61
C ALA A 488 -1.62 -13.48 16.52
N ASP A 489 -1.75 -14.01 15.31
CA ASP A 489 -2.18 -15.38 15.08
C ASP A 489 -1.03 -16.39 15.10
N THR A 490 0.17 -15.96 14.71
CA THR A 490 1.31 -16.86 14.52
C THR A 490 2.41 -16.68 15.57
N ASP A 491 2.33 -15.62 16.38
CA ASP A 491 3.37 -15.18 17.31
C ASP A 491 4.73 -15.03 16.60
N LYS A 492 4.71 -14.70 15.30
CA LYS A 492 5.92 -14.41 14.53
C LYS A 492 6.30 -12.94 14.67
N MET A 493 7.58 -12.72 14.87
CA MET A 493 8.17 -11.38 14.83
C MET A 493 8.30 -10.90 13.37
N ILE A 494 7.74 -9.74 13.07
CA ILE A 494 7.83 -9.06 11.78
C ILE A 494 8.71 -7.84 11.95
N GLN A 495 9.88 -7.86 11.30
CA GLN A 495 10.83 -6.75 11.34
C GLN A 495 10.32 -5.57 10.53
N LEU A 496 10.22 -4.39 11.17
CA LEU A 496 9.87 -3.13 10.52
C LEU A 496 11.13 -2.42 9.99
N GLY A 497 12.21 -2.45 10.76
CA GLY A 497 13.49 -1.84 10.39
C GLY A 497 14.49 -1.80 11.53
N GLN A 498 15.60 -1.10 11.35
CA GLN A 498 16.63 -0.92 12.37
C GLN A 498 16.94 0.57 12.49
N VAL A 499 17.12 1.04 13.72
CA VAL A 499 17.53 2.43 14.01
C VAL A 499 18.94 2.47 14.54
N ILE A 500 19.64 3.57 14.25
CA ILE A 500 20.95 3.89 14.80
C ILE A 500 20.73 5.02 15.80
N ALA A 501 20.62 4.68 17.08
CA ALA A 501 20.42 5.67 18.13
C ALA A 501 21.69 6.52 18.32
N THR A 502 21.48 7.79 18.66
CA THR A 502 22.53 8.76 18.98
C THR A 502 22.36 9.27 20.40
N THR A 503 23.33 10.02 20.89
CA THR A 503 23.31 10.72 22.18
C THR A 503 22.25 11.82 22.29
N GLU A 504 21.57 12.15 21.19
CA GLU A 504 20.41 13.03 21.15
C GLU A 504 19.16 12.27 20.69
N PHE A 505 17.98 12.66 21.21
CA PHE A 505 16.69 12.13 20.78
C PHE A 505 16.44 12.44 19.30
N LYS A 506 16.11 11.39 18.55
CA LYS A 506 15.66 11.48 17.17
C LYS A 506 14.36 10.74 17.00
N THR A 507 13.45 11.36 16.25
CA THR A 507 12.18 10.76 15.87
C THR A 507 12.40 9.79 14.72
N TYR A 508 11.88 8.58 14.87
CA TYR A 508 11.76 7.60 13.80
C TYR A 508 10.29 7.29 13.56
N VAL A 509 9.99 6.92 12.31
CA VAL A 509 8.66 6.49 11.89
C VAL A 509 8.81 5.26 11.01
N PHE A 510 8.02 4.22 11.27
CA PHE A 510 7.99 2.99 10.47
C PHE A 510 6.56 2.66 10.08
N ASP A 511 6.34 2.39 8.78
CA ASP A 511 5.12 1.77 8.30
C ASP A 511 5.06 0.30 8.76
N ILE A 512 3.86 -0.14 9.10
CA ILE A 512 3.55 -1.49 9.58
C ILE A 512 2.70 -2.16 8.53
N ASN A 513 3.26 -3.17 7.87
CA ASN A 513 2.54 -4.03 6.95
C ASN A 513 2.29 -5.39 7.61
N CYS A 514 1.30 -5.43 8.50
CA CYS A 514 0.90 -6.62 9.22
C CYS A 514 -0.60 -6.58 9.47
N ALA A 515 -1.31 -7.61 8.99
CA ALA A 515 -2.76 -7.68 9.07
C ALA A 515 -3.29 -7.64 10.51
N ALA A 516 -2.59 -8.27 11.45
CA ALA A 516 -2.96 -8.32 12.86
C ALA A 516 -1.71 -8.50 13.74
N PHE A 517 -1.47 -7.61 14.69
CA PHE A 517 -0.34 -7.69 15.62
C PHE A 517 -0.72 -7.23 17.03
N ILE A 518 0.03 -7.69 18.04
CA ILE A 518 -0.30 -7.51 19.47
C ILE A 518 0.85 -6.96 20.32
N ARG A 519 2.04 -6.76 19.73
CA ARG A 519 3.20 -6.20 20.45
C ARG A 519 4.04 -5.31 19.56
N PHE A 520 4.59 -4.26 20.15
CA PHE A 520 5.72 -3.51 19.59
C PHE A 520 7.01 -3.89 20.29
N ASN A 521 8.10 -4.05 19.56
CA ASN A 521 9.38 -4.48 20.11
C ASN A 521 10.52 -3.54 19.74
N PHE A 522 11.39 -3.30 20.72
CA PHE A 522 12.66 -2.59 20.59
C PHE A 522 13.75 -3.51 21.12
N GLN A 523 14.52 -4.07 20.21
CA GLN A 523 15.47 -5.16 20.50
C GLN A 523 16.91 -4.68 20.33
N ASP A 524 17.78 -5.05 21.25
CA ASP A 524 19.23 -4.88 21.12
C ASP A 524 19.74 -5.71 19.95
N ALA A 525 20.06 -5.05 18.84
CA ALA A 525 20.33 -5.73 17.57
C ALA A 525 21.62 -6.58 17.61
N ASN A 526 22.53 -6.31 18.54
CA ASN A 526 23.79 -7.03 18.66
C ASN A 526 23.83 -7.94 19.89
N GLY A 527 22.92 -7.76 20.86
CA GLY A 527 22.92 -8.49 22.13
C GLY A 527 24.09 -8.06 23.04
N GLU A 528 24.55 -6.82 22.92
CA GLU A 528 25.73 -6.30 23.61
C GLU A 528 25.43 -5.80 25.04
N GLY A 529 24.17 -5.74 25.43
CA GLY A 529 23.76 -5.18 26.71
C GLY A 529 23.85 -3.65 26.67
N ILE A 530 22.87 -3.04 26.01
CA ILE A 530 22.81 -1.61 25.71
C ILE A 530 21.82 -0.88 26.62
N GLU A 531 22.01 0.42 26.74
CA GLU A 531 21.00 1.33 27.30
C GLU A 531 20.45 2.20 26.17
N PHE A 532 19.13 2.37 26.12
CA PHE A 532 18.46 3.31 25.23
C PHE A 532 17.21 3.89 25.86
N HIS A 533 16.88 5.11 25.45
CA HIS A 533 15.79 5.89 26.04
C HIS A 533 14.75 6.18 24.98
N LEU A 534 13.47 6.05 25.35
CA LEU A 534 12.32 6.24 24.47
C LEU A 534 11.39 7.34 24.98
N LYS A 535 10.81 8.10 24.06
CA LYS A 535 9.70 9.05 24.30
C LYS A 535 8.69 9.00 23.16
N ASN A 536 7.50 9.53 23.43
CA ASN A 536 6.49 9.83 22.41
C ASN A 536 6.22 8.65 21.46
N ILE A 537 6.16 7.43 22.01
CA ILE A 537 5.77 6.22 21.29
C ILE A 537 4.30 6.36 20.93
N ARG A 538 4.02 6.44 19.64
CA ARG A 538 2.71 6.72 19.08
C ARG A 538 2.43 5.79 17.92
N TYR A 539 1.21 5.32 17.81
CA TYR A 539 0.74 4.46 16.73
C TYR A 539 -0.43 5.13 16.03
N THR A 540 -0.57 4.88 14.74
CA THR A 540 -1.72 5.30 13.97
C THR A 540 -2.09 4.19 12.99
N THR A 541 -3.38 4.03 12.71
CA THR A 541 -3.88 3.10 11.68
C THR A 541 -3.59 3.61 10.27
N GLY A 542 -3.23 4.89 10.12
CA GLY A 542 -2.83 5.50 8.86
C GLY A 542 -1.37 5.25 8.48
N PRO A 543 -0.96 5.69 7.28
CA PRO A 543 0.43 5.62 6.85
C PRO A 543 1.34 6.51 7.70
N SER A 544 2.66 6.31 7.62
CA SER A 544 3.69 7.09 8.32
C SER A 544 3.57 8.61 8.11
N SER A 545 3.03 9.05 6.97
CA SER A 545 2.74 10.46 6.69
C SER A 545 1.70 11.08 7.64
N SER A 546 0.94 10.29 8.37
CA SER A 546 -0.09 10.76 9.31
C SER A 546 0.49 11.40 10.57
N PHE A 547 1.78 11.23 10.84
CA PHE A 547 2.48 11.87 11.95
C PHE A 547 3.03 13.28 11.62
N SER A 548 2.71 13.82 10.44
CA SER A 548 3.25 15.09 9.92
C SER A 548 2.62 16.35 10.51
#